data_AF-A0A3N5IW45-F1
#
_entry.id   AF-A0A3N5IW45-F1
#
_cell.length_a   1.000
_cell.length_b   1.000
_cell.length_c   1.000
_cell.angle_alpha   90.00
_cell.angle_beta   90.00
_cell.angle_gamma   90.00
#
_symmetry.space_group_name_H-M   'P 1'
#
loop_
_entity.id
_entity.type
_entity.pdbx_description
1 polymer ?
#
loop_
_entity_poly.entity_id
_entity_poly.type
_entity_poly.pdbx_seq_one_letter_code
_entity_poly.pdbx_strand_id
1 'polypeptide(L)' 'FSWKDALSGKVFLAYQVNGEPLPVKHGYPLRLVAEGVYGTDWVKYVYKVQFDKIDNA' A
#
# COMPACT_ATOMS: atom_id res chain seq x y z
N PHE A 1 -0.15 -4.85 -7.57
CA PHE A 1 -0.06 -3.59 -8.33
C PHE A 1 0.93 -3.76 -9.46
N SER A 2 0.64 -3.22 -10.64
CA SER A 2 1.62 -3.25 -11.73
C SER A 2 2.79 -2.32 -11.40
N TRP A 3 3.92 -2.50 -12.10
CA TRP A 3 5.06 -1.59 -11.98
C TRP A 3 4.68 -0.14 -12.29
N LYS A 4 3.77 0.08 -13.25
CA LYS A 4 3.28 1.41 -13.61
C LYS A 4 2.47 2.04 -12.46
N ASP A 5 1.64 1.25 -11.78
CA ASP A 5 0.85 1.75 -10.65
C ASP A 5 1.76 2.17 -9.49
N ALA A 6 2.77 1.35 -9.19
CA ALA A 6 3.75 1.62 -8.13
C ALA A 6 4.53 2.92 -8.37
N LEU A 7 4.83 3.24 -9.64
CA LEU A 7 5.53 4.48 -10.01
C LEU A 7 4.61 5.69 -10.21
N SER A 8 3.29 5.50 -10.25
CA SER A 8 2.33 6.58 -10.55
C SER A 8 2.06 7.52 -9.38
N GLY A 9 2.52 7.17 -8.16
CA GLY A 9 2.19 7.88 -6.92
C GLY A 9 0.82 7.53 -6.34
N LYS A 10 -0.03 6.77 -7.06
CA LYS A 10 -1.34 6.31 -6.58
C LYS A 10 -1.26 5.18 -5.56
N VAL A 11 -0.16 4.45 -5.57
CA VAL A 11 0.13 3.35 -4.64
C VAL A 11 1.30 3.75 -3.76
N PHE A 12 1.09 3.83 -2.46
CA PHE A 12 2.13 4.25 -1.52
C PHE A 12 1.96 3.63 -0.14
N LEU A 13 3.04 3.67 0.64
CA LEU A 13 3.03 3.25 2.03
C LEU A 13 2.74 4.46 2.92
N ALA A 14 1.69 4.35 3.72
CA ALA A 14 1.30 5.37 4.69
C ALA A 14 1.70 4.95 6.09
N TYR A 15 2.29 5.87 6.84
CA TYR A 15 2.56 5.75 8.28
C TYR A 15 1.76 6.76 9.12
N GLN A 16 1.10 7.72 8.46
CA GLN A 16 0.25 8.75 9.06
C GLN A 16 -1.07 8.90 8.30
N VAL A 17 -2.08 9.45 8.98
CA VAL A 17 -3.34 9.94 8.40
C VAL A 17 -3.71 11.25 9.09
N ASN A 18 -4.03 12.28 8.30
CA ASN A 18 -4.38 13.61 8.79
C ASN A 18 -3.33 14.23 9.73
N GLY A 19 -2.04 14.02 9.44
CA GLY A 19 -0.92 14.55 10.24
C GLY A 19 -0.59 13.74 11.50
N GLU A 20 -1.42 12.75 11.85
CA GLU A 20 -1.23 11.91 13.04
C GLU A 20 -0.78 10.50 12.65
N PRO A 21 -0.06 9.76 13.52
CA PRO A 21 0.24 8.35 13.31
C PRO A 21 -1.03 7.54 13.01
N LEU A 22 -0.92 6.51 12.17
CA LEU A 22 -2.06 5.64 11.88
C LEU A 22 -2.64 5.06 13.18
N PRO A 23 -3.98 5.07 13.35
CA PRO A 23 -4.62 4.28 14.39
C PRO A 23 -4.31 2.79 14.18
N VAL A 24 -4.17 2.02 15.26
CA VAL A 24 -3.89 0.57 15.18
C VAL A 24 -4.89 -0.15 14.28
N LYS A 25 -6.20 0.11 14.47
CA LYS A 25 -7.29 -0.44 13.63
C LYS A 25 -7.16 -0.15 12.12
N HIS A 26 -6.37 0.85 11.75
CA HIS A 26 -6.14 1.29 10.37
C HIS A 26 -4.79 0.83 9.81
N GLY A 27 -4.00 0.08 10.56
CA GLY A 27 -2.79 -0.57 10.05
C GLY A 27 -1.47 0.00 10.56
N TYR A 28 -1.45 0.62 11.75
CA TYR A 28 -0.17 0.99 12.39
C TYR A 28 0.81 -0.20 12.48
N PRO A 29 2.11 -0.03 12.22
CA PRO A 29 2.80 1.22 11.94
C PRO A 29 2.77 1.64 10.47
N LEU A 30 2.39 0.73 9.58
CA LEU A 30 2.52 0.92 8.15
C LEU A 30 1.40 0.19 7.40
N ARG A 31 0.75 0.89 6.47
CA ARG A 31 -0.23 0.29 5.56
C ARG A 31 0.06 0.66 4.12
N LEU A 32 -0.48 -0.13 3.20
CA LEU A 32 -0.62 0.24 1.81
C LEU A 32 -1.86 1.10 1.60
N VAL A 33 -1.74 2.11 0.74
CA VAL A 33 -2.80 2.94 0.19
C VAL A 33 -2.74 2.83 -1.33
N ALA A 34 -3.88 2.60 -1.98
CA ALA A 34 -3.98 2.46 -3.43
C ALA A 34 -5.21 3.21 -3.97
N GLU A 35 -4.99 4.41 -4.47
CA GLU A 35 -6.03 5.28 -5.01
C GLU A 35 -6.77 4.61 -6.19
N GLY A 36 -8.11 4.70 -6.20
CA GLY A 36 -8.95 4.12 -7.25
C GLY A 36 -9.12 2.60 -7.18
N VAL A 37 -8.60 1.96 -6.14
CA VAL A 37 -8.70 0.51 -5.91
C VAL A 37 -9.57 0.23 -4.69
N TYR A 38 -10.32 -0.88 -4.71
CA TYR A 38 -11.14 -1.30 -3.59
C TYR A 38 -10.31 -1.43 -2.31
N GLY A 39 -10.91 -1.00 -1.18
CA GLY A 39 -10.23 -0.95 0.11
C GLY A 39 -9.77 -2.31 0.65
N THR A 40 -10.27 -3.42 0.08
CA THR A 40 -9.80 -4.78 0.37
C THR A 40 -8.34 -4.99 -0.01
N ASP A 41 -7.85 -4.30 -1.04
CA ASP A 41 -6.47 -4.42 -1.53
C ASP A 41 -5.50 -3.52 -0.74
N TRP A 42 -6.02 -2.70 0.19
CA TRP A 42 -5.22 -1.80 1.00
C TRP A 42 -4.70 -2.53 2.24
N VAL A 43 -3.64 -3.32 2.02
CA VAL A 43 -2.99 -4.14 3.05
C VAL A 43 -2.63 -3.32 4.29
N LYS A 44 -3.11 -3.75 5.46
CA LYS A 44 -2.74 -3.19 6.77
C LYS A 44 -1.55 -3.96 7.35
N TYR A 45 -0.80 -3.31 8.25
CA TYR A 45 0.31 -3.96 8.99
C TYR A 45 1.40 -4.49 8.05
N VAL A 46 1.76 -3.69 7.05
CA VAL A 46 2.77 -4.06 6.05
C VAL A 46 4.12 -4.23 6.74
N TYR A 47 4.70 -5.43 6.64
CA TYR A 47 6.02 -5.76 7.17
C TYR A 47 7.03 -6.15 6.09
N LYS A 48 6.57 -6.45 4.87
CA LYS A 48 7.39 -6.84 3.74
C LYS A 48 6.75 -6.34 2.44
N VAL A 49 7.58 -5.86 1.52
CA VAL A 49 7.23 -5.57 0.13
C VAL A 49 8.17 -6.37 -0.76
N GLN A 50 7.64 -6.95 -1.83
CA GLN A 50 8.43 -7.72 -2.80
C GLN A 50 7.99 -7.33 -4.21
N PHE A 51 8.95 -7.36 -5.13
CA PHE A 51 8.71 -7.17 -6.54
C PHE A 51 8.92 -8.51 -7.23
N ASP A 52 7.86 -9.04 -7.83
CA ASP A 52 7.93 -10.25 -8.62
C ASP A 52 7.89 -9.87 -10.10
N LYS A 53 8.80 -10.45 -10.87
CA LYS A 53 8.74 -10.39 -12.32
C LYS A 53 7.65 -11.38 -12.74
N ILE A 54 6.53 -10.86 -13.21
CA ILE A 54 5.48 -11.70 -13.78
C ILE A 54 5.95 -12.08 -15.18
N ASP A 55 6.68 -13.18 -15.27
CA ASP A 55 6.98 -13.82 -16.54
C ASP A 55 5.70 -14.55 -16.98
N ASN A 56 4.96 -13.94 -17.91
CA ASN A 56 3.88 -14.65 -18.59
C ASN A 56 4.54 -15.61 -19.57
N ALA A 57 4.49 -16.91 -19.25
CA ALA A 57 4.70 -17.97 -20.23
C ALA A 57 3.58 -17.95 -21.28
#